data_AF-A0A2E9JHS3-F1
#
_entry.id   AF-A0A2E9JHS3-F1
#
_cell.length_a   1.000
_cell.length_b   1.000
_cell.length_c   1.000
_cell.angle_alpha   90.00
_cell.angle_beta   90.00
_cell.angle_gamma   90.00
#
_symmetry.space_group_name_H-M   'P 1'
#
loop_
_entity.id
_entity.type
_entity.pdbx_description
1 polymer ?
#
loop_
_entity_poly.entity_id
_entity_poly.type
_entity_poly.pdbx_seq_one_letter_code
_entity_poly.pdbx_strand_id
1 'polypeptide(L)'
;MKILSSTLVSLTLACSSLLAASAVHAQGTPLAVELLPLGKDIGITAGQTVTPAYEGWYENEDGTIALSFGYYNRNIEEVFDIPVGPSNRILGVPGGESDQGQPSHFETGRHWGVFTVNIPVGSGEEVVWHLENQGKTFRIPANLSNDYVIDAIVGDASGNLPPQIRFQEGGQIGHGPGGITAGPVQAEVGEPLSVDVWVTDDGKVSGIAAMFIATSGMTPPVDLVWLKHQGPSEVAFSESATKIAAAGGKANTEVTFSEAGDYLL
;
A
#
# COMPACT_ATOMS: atom_id res chain seq x y z
N MET A 1 -96.35 45.90 -4.85
CA MET A 1 -96.59 46.93 -3.81
C MET A 1 -96.09 46.36 -2.47
N LYS A 2 -95.24 47.13 -1.72
CA LYS A 2 -94.51 46.81 -0.46
C LYS A 2 -93.28 45.89 -0.68
N ILE A 3 -92.00 46.27 -0.56
CA ILE A 3 -91.15 47.11 0.33
C ILE A 3 -90.99 46.56 1.77
N LEU A 4 -89.70 46.53 2.20
CA LEU A 4 -89.07 46.40 3.53
C LEU A 4 -88.86 44.96 4.04
N SER A 5 -87.78 44.59 4.75
CA SER A 5 -86.46 45.16 5.07
C SER A 5 -85.69 44.15 5.95
N SER A 6 -84.36 44.31 6.01
CA SER A 6 -83.48 44.06 7.17
C SER A 6 -83.09 42.61 7.56
N THR A 7 -81.86 42.19 7.25
CA THR A 7 -80.65 42.11 8.12
C THR A 7 -80.65 40.97 9.14
N LEU A 8 -79.73 39.99 8.99
CA LEU A 8 -78.72 39.70 10.02
C LEU A 8 -77.53 38.94 9.44
N VAL A 9 -76.39 39.27 10.02
CA VAL A 9 -75.00 38.91 9.70
C VAL A 9 -74.67 37.51 10.20
N SER A 10 -73.87 36.76 9.45
CA SER A 10 -72.84 35.86 10.01
C SER A 10 -71.75 35.60 8.97
N LEU A 11 -70.67 36.34 9.10
CA LEU A 11 -69.43 36.18 8.34
C LEU A 11 -68.64 35.04 9.00
N THR A 12 -68.60 33.86 8.39
CA THR A 12 -67.67 32.79 8.77
C THR A 12 -66.54 32.74 7.75
N LEU A 13 -65.42 33.36 8.10
CA LEU A 13 -64.18 33.30 7.36
C LEU A 13 -63.48 31.97 7.69
N ALA A 14 -63.61 30.97 6.84
CA ALA A 14 -62.84 29.73 6.96
C ALA A 14 -61.44 29.94 6.39
N CYS A 15 -60.50 30.39 7.22
CA CYS A 15 -59.08 30.33 6.92
C CYS A 15 -58.59 28.89 7.13
N SER A 16 -58.56 28.08 6.07
CA SER A 16 -57.82 26.83 6.06
C SER A 16 -56.32 27.14 5.93
N SER A 17 -55.60 27.08 7.04
CA SER A 17 -54.14 27.11 7.04
C SER A 17 -53.60 25.82 6.41
N LEU A 18 -52.88 25.94 5.28
CA LEU A 18 -51.99 24.89 4.80
C LEU A 18 -50.82 24.77 5.77
N LEU A 19 -50.77 23.67 6.53
CA LEU A 19 -49.54 23.20 7.16
C LEU A 19 -48.69 22.53 6.07
N ALA A 20 -47.82 23.31 5.42
CA ALA A 20 -46.70 22.75 4.68
C ALA A 20 -45.70 22.22 5.71
N ALA A 21 -45.75 20.92 5.99
CA ALA A 21 -44.70 20.25 6.74
C ALA A 21 -43.45 20.17 5.83
N SER A 22 -42.55 21.13 5.99
CA SER A 22 -41.19 21.04 5.44
C SER A 22 -40.51 19.86 6.11
N ALA A 23 -40.48 18.70 5.45
CA ALA A 23 -39.58 17.63 5.84
C ALA A 23 -38.15 18.14 5.60
N VAL A 24 -37.54 18.68 6.65
CA VAL A 24 -36.09 18.91 6.68
C VAL A 24 -35.47 17.52 6.71
N HIS A 25 -35.16 16.99 5.52
CA HIS A 25 -34.21 15.91 5.42
C HIS A 25 -32.87 16.49 5.85
N ALA A 26 -32.47 16.21 7.08
CA ALA A 26 -31.08 16.31 7.47
C ALA A 26 -30.30 15.32 6.59
N GLN A 27 -29.90 15.74 5.39
CA GLN A 27 -28.77 15.11 4.72
C GLN A 27 -27.58 15.43 5.61
N GLY A 28 -27.26 14.51 6.52
CA GLY A 28 -25.97 14.51 7.17
C GLY A 28 -24.94 14.63 6.07
N THR A 29 -24.07 15.64 6.17
CA THR A 29 -22.92 15.74 5.27
C THR A 29 -22.25 14.38 5.28
N PRO A 30 -22.15 13.65 4.15
CA PRO A 30 -21.42 12.40 4.15
C PRO A 30 -20.02 12.75 4.66
N LEU A 31 -19.66 12.20 5.81
CA LEU A 31 -18.29 12.29 6.28
C LEU A 31 -17.44 11.74 5.14
N ALA A 32 -16.45 12.51 4.71
CA ALA A 32 -15.46 12.00 3.77
C ALA A 32 -14.73 10.85 4.47
N VAL A 33 -15.23 9.63 4.25
CA VAL A 33 -14.60 8.38 4.70
C VAL A 33 -13.14 8.32 4.24
N GLU A 34 -12.81 9.06 3.17
CA GLU A 34 -11.47 9.31 2.63
C GLU A 34 -10.43 9.83 3.64
N LEU A 35 -10.83 10.41 4.78
CA LEU A 35 -9.89 10.93 5.80
C LEU A 35 -9.71 10.00 7.02
N LEU A 36 -10.40 8.86 7.06
CA LEU A 36 -10.22 7.93 8.18
C LEU A 36 -8.97 7.09 7.95
N PRO A 37 -7.99 7.09 8.87
CA PRO A 37 -6.80 6.25 8.77
C PRO A 37 -7.10 4.74 8.85
N LEU A 38 -8.36 4.35 9.07
CA LEU A 38 -8.81 2.99 9.39
C LEU A 38 -9.95 2.52 8.47
N GLY A 39 -9.77 2.60 7.14
CA GLY A 39 -10.77 2.10 6.17
C GLY A 39 -11.21 0.64 6.42
N LYS A 40 -10.29 -0.21 6.89
CA LYS A 40 -10.56 -1.60 7.29
C LYS A 40 -11.60 -1.72 8.41
N ASP A 41 -11.66 -0.77 9.35
CA ASP A 41 -12.46 -0.91 10.58
C ASP A 41 -13.96 -0.64 10.39
N ILE A 42 -14.34 -0.14 9.22
CA ILE A 42 -15.73 0.20 8.87
C ILE A 42 -16.34 -0.74 7.83
N GLY A 43 -15.65 -1.84 7.48
CA GLY A 43 -16.21 -2.92 6.66
C GLY A 43 -16.45 -2.58 5.19
N ILE A 44 -15.73 -1.60 4.62
CA ILE A 44 -15.85 -1.24 3.21
C ILE A 44 -15.02 -2.20 2.35
N THR A 45 -15.67 -2.91 1.44
CA THR A 45 -15.02 -3.95 0.63
C THR A 45 -14.35 -3.43 -0.63
N ALA A 46 -14.89 -2.38 -1.26
CA ALA A 46 -14.42 -1.80 -2.52
C ALA A 46 -14.77 -0.31 -2.66
N GLY A 47 -14.19 0.35 -3.67
CA GLY A 47 -14.45 1.74 -4.07
C GLY A 47 -13.65 2.79 -3.30
N GLN A 48 -12.74 2.39 -2.42
CA GLN A 48 -11.81 3.29 -1.72
C GLN A 48 -10.52 3.45 -2.51
N THR A 49 -9.69 4.42 -2.10
CA THR A 49 -8.42 4.69 -2.76
C THR A 49 -7.29 3.79 -2.27
N VAL A 50 -6.32 3.58 -3.16
CA VAL A 50 -4.95 3.23 -2.78
C VAL A 50 -4.11 4.50 -2.70
N THR A 51 -3.36 4.69 -1.61
CA THR A 51 -2.51 5.87 -1.41
C THR A 51 -1.06 5.49 -1.24
N PRO A 52 -0.13 6.14 -1.96
CA PRO A 52 1.29 5.96 -1.70
C PRO A 52 1.67 6.55 -0.34
N ALA A 53 2.77 6.08 0.21
CA ALA A 53 3.34 6.48 1.48
C ALA A 53 4.86 6.58 1.33
N TYR A 54 5.44 7.68 1.80
CA TYR A 54 6.89 7.78 1.98
C TYR A 54 7.23 7.20 3.35
N GLU A 55 8.14 6.23 3.38
CA GLU A 55 8.49 5.48 4.59
C GLU A 55 9.81 5.99 5.21
N GLY A 56 10.61 6.72 4.44
CA GLY A 56 11.89 7.28 4.88
C GLY A 56 13.02 7.03 3.88
N TRP A 57 14.24 7.28 4.33
CA TRP A 57 15.44 7.10 3.51
C TRP A 57 16.58 6.45 4.29
N TYR A 58 17.51 5.85 3.57
CA TYR A 58 18.77 5.32 4.12
C TYR A 58 19.89 5.41 3.10
N GLU A 59 21.13 5.30 3.56
CA GLU A 59 22.31 5.30 2.69
C GLU A 59 22.62 3.86 2.25
N ASN A 60 22.84 3.66 0.95
CA ASN A 60 23.31 2.41 0.38
C ASN A 60 24.84 2.28 0.60
N GLU A 61 25.37 1.05 0.47
CA GLU A 61 26.81 0.80 0.64
C GLU A 61 27.69 1.57 -0.36
N ASP A 62 27.16 1.90 -1.54
CA ASP A 62 27.84 2.68 -2.58
C ASP A 62 27.80 4.20 -2.34
N GLY A 63 27.19 4.64 -1.23
CA GLY A 63 27.04 6.04 -0.84
C GLY A 63 25.89 6.76 -1.55
N THR A 64 25.03 6.07 -2.33
CA THR A 64 23.77 6.64 -2.80
C THR A 64 22.71 6.64 -1.69
N ILE A 65 21.64 7.40 -1.87
CA ILE A 65 20.50 7.43 -0.92
C ILE A 65 19.35 6.63 -1.52
N ALA A 66 18.84 5.64 -0.78
CA ALA A 66 17.61 4.93 -1.11
C ALA A 66 16.41 5.63 -0.47
N LEU A 67 15.44 6.03 -1.28
CA LEU A 67 14.15 6.56 -0.84
C LEU A 67 13.12 5.43 -0.80
N SER A 68 12.63 5.08 0.38
CA SER A 68 11.69 3.98 0.58
C SER A 68 10.23 4.44 0.49
N PHE A 69 9.44 3.68 -0.26
CA PHE A 69 8.02 3.94 -0.44
C PHE A 69 7.18 2.69 -0.17
N GLY A 70 5.99 2.90 0.35
CA GLY A 70 4.95 1.90 0.56
C GLY A 70 3.59 2.41 0.10
N TYR A 71 2.53 1.66 0.33
CA TYR A 71 1.17 2.11 0.03
C TYR A 71 0.14 1.54 1.00
N TYR A 72 -1.02 2.17 1.07
CA TYR A 72 -2.19 1.63 1.74
C TYR A 72 -3.37 1.55 0.79
N ASN A 73 -3.78 0.33 0.47
CA ASN A 73 -5.08 0.05 -0.13
C ASN A 73 -6.12 -0.13 0.98
N ARG A 74 -7.09 0.80 1.04
CA ARG A 74 -8.11 0.85 2.10
C ARG A 74 -9.25 -0.14 1.91
N ASN A 75 -9.29 -0.84 0.78
CA ASN A 75 -10.30 -1.84 0.48
C ASN A 75 -9.99 -3.17 1.16
N ILE A 76 -11.03 -3.94 1.45
CA ILE A 76 -10.90 -5.29 2.04
C ILE A 76 -10.84 -6.36 0.95
N GLU A 77 -11.41 -6.11 -0.22
CA GLU A 77 -11.49 -7.09 -1.33
C GLU A 77 -10.94 -6.54 -2.66
N GLU A 78 -11.15 -5.25 -2.95
CA GLU A 78 -10.67 -4.65 -4.20
C GLU A 78 -9.15 -4.47 -4.21
N VAL A 79 -8.48 -5.10 -5.18
CA VAL A 79 -7.10 -4.81 -5.58
C VAL A 79 -7.09 -3.84 -6.76
N PHE A 80 -5.97 -3.15 -6.99
CA PHE A 80 -5.82 -2.25 -8.14
C PHE A 80 -4.71 -2.70 -9.07
N ASP A 81 -4.96 -2.63 -10.37
CA ASP A 81 -3.92 -2.64 -11.39
C ASP A 81 -3.82 -1.24 -12.00
N ILE A 82 -2.74 -0.53 -11.68
CA ILE A 82 -2.45 0.82 -12.19
C ILE A 82 -1.08 0.77 -12.88
N PRO A 83 -1.04 0.62 -14.21
CA PRO A 83 0.20 0.51 -14.96
C PRO A 83 1.13 1.69 -14.74
N VAL A 84 2.44 1.43 -14.77
CA VAL A 84 3.45 2.48 -14.80
C VAL A 84 3.17 3.42 -15.98
N GLY A 85 3.11 4.73 -15.70
CA GLY A 85 2.72 5.73 -16.69
C GLY A 85 2.24 7.04 -16.06
N PRO A 86 1.49 7.87 -16.79
CA PRO A 86 1.11 9.21 -16.33
C PRO A 86 0.38 9.23 -14.97
N SER A 87 -0.39 8.18 -14.68
CA SER A 87 -1.15 8.00 -13.44
C SER A 87 -0.40 7.22 -12.36
N ASN A 88 0.78 6.65 -12.63
CA ASN A 88 1.62 5.95 -11.66
C ASN A 88 3.10 6.09 -12.07
N ARG A 89 3.78 7.10 -11.52
CA ARG A 89 5.15 7.46 -11.89
C ARG A 89 5.89 8.14 -10.77
N ILE A 90 7.21 8.11 -10.86
CA ILE A 90 8.10 8.85 -9.98
C ILE A 90 8.59 10.10 -10.73
N LEU A 91 8.37 11.26 -10.13
CA LEU A 91 8.82 12.55 -10.64
C LEU A 91 10.13 12.95 -9.96
N GLY A 92 10.97 13.75 -10.64
CA GLY A 92 12.18 14.32 -10.05
C GLY A 92 13.35 13.34 -9.88
N VAL A 93 13.31 12.18 -10.54
CA VAL A 93 14.38 11.18 -10.46
C VAL A 93 15.48 11.45 -11.49
N PRO A 94 16.77 11.41 -11.10
CA PRO A 94 17.90 11.46 -12.03
C PRO A 94 17.87 10.25 -12.98
N GLY A 95 17.49 10.46 -14.24
CA GLY A 95 17.33 9.38 -15.23
C GLY A 95 15.97 9.35 -15.93
N GLY A 96 14.99 10.11 -15.41
CA GLY A 96 13.67 10.29 -16.01
C GLY A 96 12.54 9.61 -15.24
N GLU A 97 11.29 9.93 -15.61
CA GLU A 97 10.07 9.43 -14.96
C GLU A 97 9.66 8.01 -15.43
N SER A 98 10.60 7.24 -15.99
CA SER A 98 10.38 5.85 -16.39
C SER A 98 10.15 4.95 -15.17
N ASP A 99 9.84 3.68 -15.39
CA ASP A 99 9.73 2.69 -14.32
C ASP A 99 10.95 2.72 -13.39
N GLN A 100 10.69 2.99 -12.11
CA GLN A 100 11.69 3.02 -11.02
C GLN A 100 11.47 1.83 -10.05
N GLY A 101 10.70 0.82 -10.46
CA GLY A 101 10.33 -0.31 -9.63
C GLY A 101 9.08 -0.08 -8.78
N GLN A 102 8.30 0.97 -9.01
CA GLN A 102 7.04 1.19 -8.29
C GLN A 102 6.01 0.09 -8.63
N PRO A 103 5.20 -0.40 -7.69
CA PRO A 103 4.21 -1.44 -7.99
C PRO A 103 3.21 -0.96 -9.05
N SER A 104 2.77 -1.88 -9.89
CA SER A 104 1.61 -1.67 -10.77
C SER A 104 0.41 -2.51 -10.35
N HIS A 105 0.59 -3.42 -9.40
CA HIS A 105 -0.47 -4.19 -8.76
C HIS A 105 -0.49 -3.85 -7.25
N PHE A 106 -1.65 -3.51 -6.72
CA PHE A 106 -1.83 -3.03 -5.36
C PHE A 106 -2.80 -3.93 -4.60
N GLU A 107 -2.21 -4.81 -3.79
CA GLU A 107 -2.92 -5.71 -2.90
C GLU A 107 -3.67 -4.95 -1.81
N THR A 108 -4.60 -5.62 -1.15
CA THR A 108 -5.36 -5.00 -0.05
C THR A 108 -4.46 -4.74 1.17
N GLY A 109 -4.82 -3.74 1.98
CA GLY A 109 -4.09 -3.44 3.22
C GLY A 109 -2.85 -2.56 3.04
N ARG A 110 -2.05 -2.48 4.12
CA ARG A 110 -0.83 -1.67 4.17
C ARG A 110 0.37 -2.53 3.78
N HIS A 111 1.16 -2.02 2.84
CA HIS A 111 2.40 -2.62 2.38
C HIS A 111 3.52 -1.60 2.55
N TRP A 112 4.51 -1.93 3.37
CA TRP A 112 5.62 -1.03 3.71
C TRP A 112 6.83 -1.33 2.87
N GLY A 113 7.57 -0.29 2.46
CA GLY A 113 8.88 -0.44 1.81
C GLY A 113 8.86 -1.35 0.59
N VAL A 114 7.85 -1.23 -0.27
CA VAL A 114 7.62 -2.13 -1.40
C VAL A 114 8.56 -1.88 -2.58
N PHE A 115 9.20 -0.71 -2.62
CA PHE A 115 10.31 -0.40 -3.52
C PHE A 115 11.10 0.78 -3.01
N THR A 116 12.28 0.99 -3.59
CA THR A 116 13.13 2.15 -3.32
C THR A 116 13.54 2.86 -4.60
N VAL A 117 13.70 4.18 -4.52
CA VAL A 117 14.30 5.00 -5.59
C VAL A 117 15.68 5.47 -5.11
N ASN A 118 16.73 5.08 -5.83
CA ASN A 118 18.09 5.49 -5.50
C ASN A 118 18.42 6.85 -6.14
N ILE A 119 18.94 7.77 -5.33
CA ILE A 119 19.38 9.10 -5.76
C ILE A 119 20.86 9.34 -5.38
N PRO A 120 21.62 10.11 -6.17
CA PRO A 120 22.93 10.57 -5.76
C PRO A 120 22.85 11.50 -4.55
N VAL A 121 23.85 11.46 -3.68
CA VAL A 121 23.98 12.42 -2.59
C VAL A 121 24.03 13.85 -3.13
N GLY A 122 23.29 14.75 -2.49
CA GLY A 122 23.23 16.16 -2.87
C GLY A 122 22.33 16.44 -4.08
N SER A 123 21.50 15.49 -4.52
CA SER A 123 20.43 15.74 -5.49
C SER A 123 19.50 16.85 -4.98
N GLY A 124 19.25 17.86 -5.81
CA GLY A 124 18.41 19.01 -5.44
C GLY A 124 16.95 18.93 -5.89
N GLU A 125 16.58 17.94 -6.69
CA GLU A 125 15.19 17.75 -7.13
C GLU A 125 14.39 16.96 -6.10
N GLU A 126 13.15 17.38 -5.87
CA GLU A 126 12.21 16.67 -4.99
C GLU A 126 11.69 15.44 -5.73
N VAL A 127 12.01 14.24 -5.22
CA VAL A 127 11.46 12.99 -5.74
C VAL A 127 10.03 12.81 -5.22
N VAL A 128 9.09 12.55 -6.11
CA VAL A 128 7.66 12.44 -5.77
C VAL A 128 7.05 11.18 -6.39
N TRP A 129 6.40 10.34 -5.58
CA TRP A 129 5.51 9.31 -6.13
C TRP A 129 4.16 9.93 -6.45
N HIS A 130 3.83 9.97 -7.74
CA HIS A 130 2.55 10.40 -8.27
C HIS A 130 1.65 9.19 -8.56
N LEU A 131 0.47 9.16 -7.96
CA LEU A 131 -0.52 8.11 -8.16
C LEU A 131 -1.92 8.69 -8.35
N GLU A 132 -2.65 8.22 -9.35
CA GLU A 132 -4.04 8.57 -9.61
C GLU A 132 -4.92 7.32 -9.58
N ASN A 133 -5.99 7.36 -8.78
CA ASN A 133 -7.00 6.31 -8.73
C ASN A 133 -8.29 6.87 -8.13
N GLN A 134 -9.42 6.25 -8.47
CA GLN A 134 -10.75 6.62 -7.96
C GLN A 134 -11.05 8.13 -8.06
N GLY A 135 -10.61 8.78 -9.15
CA GLY A 135 -10.81 10.22 -9.38
C GLY A 135 -10.00 11.14 -8.46
N LYS A 136 -8.98 10.61 -7.78
CA LYS A 136 -8.07 11.36 -6.90
C LYS A 136 -6.65 11.34 -7.45
N THR A 137 -5.89 12.35 -7.08
CA THR A 137 -4.46 12.48 -7.38
C THR A 137 -3.69 12.58 -6.08
N PHE A 138 -2.69 11.72 -5.92
CA PHE A 138 -1.77 11.69 -4.79
C PHE A 138 -0.38 12.05 -5.28
N ARG A 139 0.29 12.96 -4.56
CA ARG A 139 1.68 13.34 -4.79
C ARG A 139 2.40 13.28 -3.47
N ILE A 140 3.27 12.28 -3.31
CA ILE A 140 3.97 12.01 -2.05
C ILE A 140 5.45 12.31 -2.23
N PRO A 141 5.92 13.47 -1.76
CA PRO A 141 7.33 13.83 -1.84
C PRO A 141 8.15 13.05 -0.83
N ALA A 142 9.36 12.66 -1.24
CA ALA A 142 10.38 12.19 -0.33
C ALA A 142 10.94 13.34 0.52
N ASN A 143 11.37 13.02 1.74
CA ASN A 143 11.94 13.98 2.68
C ASN A 143 13.25 13.44 3.27
N LEU A 144 14.35 14.16 3.03
CA LEU A 144 15.69 13.80 3.48
C LEU A 144 16.05 14.33 4.88
N SER A 145 15.07 14.85 5.65
CA SER A 145 15.31 15.19 7.05
C SER A 145 15.74 13.96 7.84
N ASN A 146 16.61 14.17 8.83
CA ASN A 146 17.10 13.11 9.71
C ASN A 146 15.99 12.43 10.51
N ASP A 147 14.83 13.08 10.65
CA ASP A 147 13.64 12.49 11.30
C ASP A 147 13.03 11.34 10.49
N TYR A 148 13.41 11.18 9.22
CA TYR A 148 12.93 10.14 8.31
C TYR A 148 14.01 9.10 7.96
N VAL A 149 15.11 9.06 8.71
CA VAL A 149 16.14 8.04 8.51
C VAL A 149 15.61 6.68 8.94
N ILE A 150 15.78 5.68 8.07
CA ILE A 150 15.52 4.27 8.37
C ILE A 150 16.84 3.66 8.86
N ASP A 151 17.05 3.68 10.18
CA ASP A 151 18.27 3.17 10.82
C ASP A 151 18.29 1.65 10.96
N ALA A 152 17.13 1.01 10.95
CA ALA A 152 16.97 -0.44 11.05
C ALA A 152 17.81 -1.23 10.02
N ILE A 153 18.15 -0.62 8.87
CA ILE A 153 18.96 -1.24 7.81
C ILE A 153 20.34 -1.66 8.33
N VAL A 154 20.98 -0.84 9.17
CA VAL A 154 22.29 -1.12 9.77
C VAL A 154 22.18 -1.74 11.17
N GLY A 155 20.96 -2.09 11.57
CA GLY A 155 20.61 -2.60 12.88
C GLY A 155 20.08 -1.49 13.77
N ASP A 156 18.95 -1.74 14.44
CA ASP A 156 18.42 -0.79 15.41
C ASP A 156 19.30 -0.70 16.68
N ALA A 157 18.85 0.06 17.69
CA ALA A 157 19.59 0.22 18.95
C ALA A 157 19.87 -1.11 19.71
N SER A 158 19.15 -2.18 19.39
CA SER A 158 19.36 -3.54 19.93
C SER A 158 20.17 -4.43 18.97
N GLY A 159 20.60 -3.87 17.84
CA GLY A 159 21.28 -4.55 16.75
C GLY A 159 20.38 -5.49 15.97
N ASN A 160 19.05 -5.32 16.00
CA ASN A 160 18.10 -6.10 15.21
C ASN A 160 18.15 -5.65 13.75
N LEU A 161 18.44 -6.58 12.85
CA LEU A 161 18.55 -6.35 11.41
C LEU A 161 17.30 -6.82 10.68
N PRO A 162 16.99 -6.28 9.48
CA PRO A 162 15.92 -6.80 8.66
C PRO A 162 16.21 -8.24 8.21
N PRO A 163 15.16 -9.04 7.95
CA PRO A 163 15.32 -10.35 7.32
C PRO A 163 16.08 -10.26 6.00
N GLN A 164 16.81 -11.33 5.71
CA GLN A 164 17.62 -11.49 4.51
C GLN A 164 17.00 -12.53 3.59
N ILE A 165 16.98 -12.24 2.29
CA ILE A 165 16.48 -13.15 1.25
C ILE A 165 17.50 -13.30 0.12
N ARG A 166 17.45 -14.43 -0.59
CA ARG A 166 18.19 -14.66 -1.84
C ARG A 166 17.49 -15.73 -2.68
N PHE A 167 17.51 -15.55 -3.98
CA PHE A 167 16.91 -16.49 -4.95
C PHE A 167 17.86 -17.60 -5.41
N GLN A 168 19.12 -17.55 -4.99
CA GLN A 168 20.12 -18.58 -5.27
C GLN A 168 20.92 -18.90 -4.00
N GLU A 169 21.20 -20.18 -3.77
CA GLU A 169 22.08 -20.60 -2.68
C GLU A 169 23.47 -19.97 -2.83
N GLY A 170 23.91 -19.23 -1.82
CA GLY A 170 25.17 -18.48 -1.86
C GLY A 170 25.18 -17.25 -2.78
N GLY A 171 24.03 -16.88 -3.36
CA GLY A 171 23.88 -15.68 -4.19
C GLY A 171 23.88 -14.38 -3.39
N GLN A 172 23.66 -13.28 -4.11
CA GLN A 172 23.52 -11.94 -3.52
C GLN A 172 22.34 -11.92 -2.53
N ILE A 173 22.53 -11.20 -1.42
CA ILE A 173 21.55 -11.08 -0.36
C ILE A 173 20.79 -9.76 -0.55
N GLY A 174 19.46 -9.84 -0.51
CA GLY A 174 18.57 -8.71 -0.35
C GLY A 174 18.09 -8.57 1.08
N HIS A 175 17.90 -7.34 1.53
CA HIS A 175 17.35 -7.03 2.85
C HIS A 175 16.77 -5.61 2.87
N GLY A 176 15.91 -5.34 3.85
CA GLY A 176 15.23 -4.05 3.95
C GLY A 176 14.35 -3.73 2.73
N PRO A 177 13.90 -2.46 2.60
CA PRO A 177 13.01 -2.05 1.52
C PRO A 177 13.59 -2.18 0.10
N GLY A 178 14.92 -2.05 -0.03
CA GLY A 178 15.60 -2.19 -1.32
C GLY A 178 15.68 -3.63 -1.81
N GLY A 179 15.60 -4.60 -0.89
CA GLY A 179 15.49 -6.03 -1.21
C GLY A 179 16.55 -6.53 -2.19
N ILE A 180 16.13 -7.40 -3.10
CA ILE A 180 16.91 -7.89 -4.23
C ILE A 180 15.95 -8.27 -5.36
N THR A 181 16.42 -8.17 -6.60
CA THR A 181 15.71 -8.67 -7.77
C THR A 181 16.54 -9.74 -8.46
N ALA A 182 15.90 -10.81 -8.94
CA ALA A 182 16.52 -11.85 -9.74
C ALA A 182 15.81 -12.05 -11.09
N GLY A 183 16.52 -12.65 -12.05
CA GLY A 183 16.00 -12.94 -13.38
C GLY A 183 16.73 -12.18 -14.51
N PRO A 184 16.13 -12.10 -15.70
CA PRO A 184 14.80 -12.61 -16.02
C PRO A 184 14.70 -14.14 -15.93
N VAL A 185 13.53 -14.62 -15.51
CA VAL A 185 13.11 -16.03 -15.63
C VAL A 185 12.09 -16.14 -16.75
N GLN A 186 12.25 -17.15 -17.60
CA GLN A 186 11.35 -17.36 -18.73
C GLN A 186 10.16 -18.22 -18.28
N ALA A 187 8.94 -17.74 -18.55
CA ALA A 187 7.72 -18.47 -18.26
C ALA A 187 6.93 -18.78 -19.54
N GLU A 188 6.24 -19.92 -19.53
CA GLU A 188 5.26 -20.31 -20.53
C GLU A 188 3.85 -20.28 -19.93
N VAL A 189 2.83 -20.08 -20.77
CA VAL A 189 1.45 -19.92 -20.32
C VAL A 189 0.97 -21.18 -19.60
N GLY A 190 0.61 -21.02 -18.31
CA GLY A 190 0.06 -22.10 -17.48
C GLY A 190 1.06 -23.18 -17.06
N GLU A 191 2.33 -23.11 -17.48
CA GLU A 191 3.36 -24.04 -17.00
C GLU A 191 3.89 -23.57 -15.62
N PRO A 192 3.89 -24.42 -14.59
CA PRO A 192 4.43 -24.06 -13.29
C PRO A 192 5.95 -23.83 -13.34
N LEU A 193 6.37 -22.63 -12.96
CA LEU A 193 7.77 -22.26 -12.75
C LEU A 193 8.12 -22.39 -11.27
N SER A 194 9.09 -23.25 -10.95
CA SER A 194 9.55 -23.43 -9.56
C SER A 194 10.48 -22.28 -9.15
N VAL A 195 10.16 -21.61 -8.05
CA VAL A 195 10.97 -20.53 -7.46
C VAL A 195 11.44 -20.94 -6.07
N ASP A 196 12.75 -20.99 -5.91
CA ASP A 196 13.40 -21.24 -4.63
C ASP A 196 13.85 -19.92 -3.98
N VAL A 197 13.66 -19.80 -2.67
CA VAL A 197 14.19 -18.68 -1.88
C VAL A 197 14.81 -19.19 -0.59
N TRP A 198 15.93 -18.60 -0.20
CA TRP A 198 16.55 -18.83 1.10
C TRP A 198 16.35 -17.59 1.95
N VAL A 199 15.79 -17.80 3.13
CA VAL A 199 15.45 -16.75 4.08
C VAL A 199 16.22 -16.99 5.37
N THR A 200 16.75 -15.92 5.96
CA THR A 200 17.41 -15.93 7.28
C THR A 200 17.12 -14.62 8.00
N ASP A 201 17.11 -14.66 9.33
CA ASP A 201 16.94 -13.49 10.19
C ASP A 201 17.79 -13.67 11.46
N ASP A 202 18.12 -12.57 12.14
CA ASP A 202 18.92 -12.67 13.36
C ASP A 202 18.10 -13.06 14.60
N GLY A 203 16.78 -13.15 14.46
CA GLY A 203 15.84 -13.56 15.49
C GLY A 203 15.71 -12.56 16.64
N LYS A 204 16.27 -11.37 16.49
CA LYS A 204 16.18 -10.33 17.50
C LYS A 204 14.82 -9.66 17.42
N VAL A 205 14.43 -9.11 18.54
CA VAL A 205 13.15 -8.41 18.68
C VAL A 205 13.41 -7.15 19.47
N SER A 206 12.83 -6.06 19.02
CA SER A 206 13.02 -4.74 19.61
C SER A 206 11.70 -4.09 20.00
N GLY A 207 11.80 -2.98 20.74
CA GLY A 207 10.65 -2.18 21.14
C GLY A 207 9.67 -2.93 22.05
N ILE A 208 8.38 -2.64 21.91
CA ILE A 208 7.34 -3.20 22.78
C ILE A 208 7.19 -4.72 22.61
N ALA A 209 7.48 -5.24 21.41
CA ALA A 209 7.43 -6.67 21.11
C ALA A 209 8.45 -7.46 21.96
N ALA A 210 9.64 -6.90 22.18
CA ALA A 210 10.66 -7.51 23.04
C ALA A 210 10.16 -7.73 24.47
N MET A 211 9.35 -6.80 25.02
CA MET A 211 8.80 -6.93 26.38
C MET A 211 7.85 -8.12 26.52
N PHE A 212 7.05 -8.40 25.49
CA PHE A 212 6.14 -9.54 25.51
C PHE A 212 6.86 -10.86 25.24
N ILE A 213 7.81 -10.86 24.30
CA ILE A 213 8.52 -12.07 23.87
C ILE A 213 9.58 -12.52 24.86
N ALA A 214 10.26 -11.61 25.56
CA ALA A 214 11.27 -11.93 26.57
C ALA A 214 10.77 -12.89 27.67
N THR A 215 9.46 -12.89 27.94
CA THR A 215 8.85 -13.76 28.95
C THR A 215 8.59 -15.19 28.45
N SER A 216 8.55 -15.40 27.13
CA SER A 216 8.24 -16.68 26.50
C SER A 216 9.46 -17.43 25.98
N GLY A 217 10.60 -16.75 25.78
CA GLY A 217 11.80 -17.33 25.18
C GLY A 217 11.62 -17.74 23.71
N MET A 218 10.55 -17.28 23.07
CA MET A 218 10.23 -17.58 21.67
C MET A 218 11.00 -16.65 20.73
N THR A 219 11.53 -17.18 19.65
CA THR A 219 12.03 -16.37 18.53
C THR A 219 10.93 -16.28 17.46
N PRO A 220 10.48 -15.08 17.08
CA PRO A 220 9.50 -14.93 16.01
C PRO A 220 10.00 -15.54 14.71
N PRO A 221 9.13 -16.20 13.92
CA PRO A 221 9.47 -16.60 12.56
C PRO A 221 9.47 -15.38 11.63
N VAL A 222 10.10 -15.54 10.48
CA VAL A 222 9.94 -14.66 9.32
C VAL A 222 8.71 -15.08 8.54
N ASP A 223 7.85 -14.12 8.21
CA ASP A 223 6.72 -14.33 7.32
C ASP A 223 7.17 -14.06 5.88
N LEU A 224 7.32 -15.13 5.09
CA LEU A 224 7.60 -15.05 3.67
C LEU A 224 6.27 -14.98 2.92
N VAL A 225 6.11 -13.97 2.06
CA VAL A 225 4.89 -13.77 1.26
C VAL A 225 5.28 -13.51 -0.20
N TRP A 226 4.57 -14.14 -1.11
CA TRP A 226 4.70 -13.97 -2.56
C TRP A 226 3.54 -13.13 -3.09
N LEU A 227 3.86 -12.05 -3.80
CA LEU A 227 2.89 -11.10 -4.33
C LEU A 227 3.24 -10.76 -5.78
N LYS A 228 2.23 -10.46 -6.59
CA LYS A 228 2.44 -9.81 -7.89
C LYS A 228 2.81 -8.35 -7.65
N HIS A 229 3.98 -7.93 -8.13
CA HIS A 229 4.46 -6.54 -7.99
C HIS A 229 4.07 -5.65 -9.18
N GLN A 230 4.33 -6.16 -10.40
CA GLN A 230 4.10 -5.45 -11.64
C GLN A 230 3.62 -6.37 -12.77
N GLY A 231 3.08 -5.76 -13.83
CA GLY A 231 2.83 -6.40 -15.12
C GLY A 231 1.37 -6.78 -15.38
N PRO A 232 1.00 -7.05 -16.65
CA PRO A 232 -0.37 -7.36 -17.05
C PRO A 232 -0.77 -8.82 -16.77
N SER A 233 0.20 -9.74 -16.66
CA SER A 233 -0.08 -11.16 -16.43
C SER A 233 -0.77 -11.39 -15.09
N GLU A 234 -1.79 -12.25 -15.08
CA GLU A 234 -2.25 -12.90 -13.86
C GLU A 234 -1.16 -13.86 -13.39
N VAL A 235 -0.97 -13.93 -12.07
CA VAL A 235 0.04 -14.75 -11.41
C VAL A 235 -0.63 -15.52 -10.30
N ALA A 236 -0.38 -16.82 -10.23
CA ALA A 236 -0.82 -17.66 -9.13
C ALA A 236 0.37 -18.41 -8.53
N PHE A 237 0.39 -18.46 -7.20
CA PHE A 237 1.40 -19.15 -6.41
C PHE A 237 0.78 -20.41 -5.79
N SER A 238 1.47 -21.55 -5.85
CA SER A 238 1.02 -22.78 -5.19
C SER A 238 0.93 -22.62 -3.67
N GLU A 239 1.88 -21.87 -3.11
CA GLU A 239 1.89 -21.43 -1.71
C GLU A 239 2.31 -19.95 -1.69
N SER A 240 1.37 -19.07 -1.34
CA SER A 240 1.60 -17.61 -1.36
C SER A 240 2.19 -17.07 -0.06
N ALA A 241 2.16 -17.83 1.03
CA ALA A 241 2.75 -17.43 2.30
C ALA A 241 3.22 -18.62 3.11
N THR A 242 4.40 -18.50 3.72
CA THR A 242 4.92 -19.51 4.63
C THR A 242 5.71 -18.86 5.77
N LYS A 243 5.76 -19.54 6.93
CA LYS A 243 6.55 -19.09 8.08
C LYS A 243 7.89 -19.82 8.11
N ILE A 244 8.98 -19.08 8.14
CA ILE A 244 10.35 -19.62 8.21
C ILE A 244 10.93 -19.31 9.59
N ALA A 245 11.60 -20.26 10.21
CA ALA A 245 12.31 -20.00 11.46
C ALA A 245 13.38 -18.92 11.25
N ALA A 246 13.60 -18.03 12.23
CA ALA A 246 14.60 -16.97 12.08
C ALA A 246 16.01 -17.50 11.76
N ALA A 247 16.40 -18.64 12.36
CA ALA A 247 17.66 -19.33 12.05
C ALA A 247 17.85 -19.66 10.56
N GLY A 248 16.76 -19.63 9.80
CA GLY A 248 16.72 -19.66 8.35
C GLY A 248 16.22 -20.97 7.78
N GLY A 249 15.97 -20.94 6.48
CA GLY A 249 15.47 -22.09 5.74
C GLY A 249 15.36 -21.80 4.24
N LYS A 250 15.16 -22.87 3.48
CA LYS A 250 14.76 -22.81 2.09
C LYS A 250 13.25 -22.94 2.01
N ALA A 251 12.62 -22.06 1.25
CA ALA A 251 11.23 -22.16 0.83
C ALA A 251 11.16 -22.31 -0.69
N ASN A 252 10.05 -22.85 -1.17
CA ASN A 252 9.77 -23.03 -2.58
C ASN A 252 8.31 -22.68 -2.84
N THR A 253 8.03 -22.14 -4.02
CA THR A 253 6.66 -22.00 -4.54
C THR A 253 6.69 -22.27 -6.04
N GLU A 254 5.61 -22.83 -6.58
CA GLU A 254 5.38 -22.89 -8.02
C GLU A 254 4.55 -21.67 -8.44
N VAL A 255 5.01 -20.99 -9.48
CA VAL A 255 4.38 -19.79 -10.02
C VAL A 255 3.86 -20.10 -11.41
N THR A 256 2.57 -19.83 -11.65
CA THR A 256 1.96 -19.95 -12.99
C THR A 256 1.54 -18.59 -13.51
N PHE A 257 1.77 -18.35 -14.80
CA PHE A 257 1.50 -17.09 -15.47
C PHE A 257 0.42 -17.25 -16.55
N SER A 258 -0.43 -16.23 -16.73
CA SER A 258 -1.40 -16.21 -17.82
C SER A 258 -0.81 -15.78 -19.17
N GLU A 259 0.38 -15.19 -19.15
CA GLU A 259 1.14 -14.78 -20.34
C GLU A 259 2.52 -15.43 -20.32
N ALA A 260 3.10 -15.66 -21.50
CA ALA A 260 4.49 -16.11 -21.62
C ALA A 260 5.42 -14.89 -21.74
N GLY A 261 6.64 -15.00 -21.23
CA GLY A 261 7.60 -13.91 -21.30
C GLY A 261 8.74 -14.03 -20.30
N ASP A 262 9.47 -12.93 -20.18
CA ASP A 262 10.57 -12.73 -19.22
C ASP A 262 10.03 -12.01 -17.98
N TYR A 263 10.21 -12.63 -16.81
CA TYR A 263 9.73 -12.12 -15.53
C TYR A 263 10.89 -11.88 -14.57
N LEU A 264 10.73 -10.90 -13.67
CA LEU A 264 11.66 -10.66 -12.56
C LEU A 264 11.06 -11.23 -11.27
N LEU A 265 11.93 -11.69 -10.38
CA LEU A 265 11.62 -12.17 -9.03
C LEU A 265 12.07 -11.16 -7.99
#